data_AF-A0A256FEG5-F1
#
_entry.id   AF-A0A256FEG5-F1
#
_cell.length_a   1.000
_cell.length_b   1.000
_cell.length_c   1.000
_cell.angle_alpha   90.00
_cell.angle_beta   90.00
_cell.angle_gamma   90.00
#
_symmetry.space_group_name_H-M   'P 1'
#
loop_
_entity.id
_entity.type
_entity.pdbx_description
1 polymer ?
#
loop_
_entity_poly.entity_id
_entity_poly.type
_entity_poly.pdbx_seq_one_letter_code
_entity_poly.pdbx_strand_id
1 'polypeptide(L)' 'MTDPVKRAALWLATTPNAAKPRPVIPYLREQFGLSAVEAVRAITESNLIRARAQ' A
#
# COMPACT_ATOMS: atom_id res chain seq x y z
N MET A 1 16.21 7.55 4.63
CA MET A 1 14.79 7.95 4.78
C MET A 1 13.94 6.95 4.02
N THR A 2 13.04 6.23 4.69
CA THR A 2 12.21 5.18 4.07
C THR A 2 10.95 5.82 3.50
N ASP A 3 10.81 5.81 2.18
CA ASP A 3 9.67 6.39 1.45
C ASP A 3 8.33 5.79 1.96
N PRO A 4 7.39 6.62 2.47
CA PRO A 4 6.13 6.14 3.03
C PRO A 4 5.24 5.43 2.00
N VAL A 5 5.35 5.80 0.71
CA VAL A 5 4.65 5.10 -0.39
C VAL A 5 5.18 3.68 -0.54
N LYS A 6 6.50 3.51 -0.53
CA LYS A 6 7.13 2.19 -0.64
C LYS A 6 6.81 1.29 0.57
N ARG A 7 6.76 1.87 1.77
CA ARG A 7 6.34 1.14 2.98
C ARG A 7 4.90 0.67 2.89
N ALA A 8 3.98 1.54 2.49
CA ALA A 8 2.58 1.20 2.29
C ALA A 8 2.39 0.15 1.18
N ALA A 9 3.13 0.28 0.08
CA ALA A 9 3.11 -0.67 -1.02
C ALA A 9 3.57 -2.07 -0.60
N LEU A 10 4.67 -2.15 0.15
CA LEU A 10 5.17 -3.43 0.67
C LEU A 10 4.15 -4.07 1.62
N TRP A 11 3.59 -3.29 2.55
CA TRP A 11 2.55 -3.78 3.46
C TRP A 11 1.32 -4.29 2.70
N LEU A 12 0.85 -3.55 1.68
CA LEU A 12 -0.27 -3.99 0.82
C LEU A 12 0.05 -5.27 0.04
N ALA A 13 1.29 -5.41 -0.40
CA ALA A 13 1.74 -6.55 -1.20
C ALA A 13 1.72 -7.83 -0.37
N THR A 14 2.28 -7.78 0.85
CA THR A 14 2.46 -8.92 1.75
C THR A 14 1.26 -9.22 2.64
N THR A 15 0.37 -8.25 2.89
CA THR A 15 -0.84 -8.47 3.69
C THR A 15 -1.86 -9.32 2.92
N PRO A 16 -2.36 -10.44 3.48
CA PRO A 16 -3.41 -11.24 2.87
C PRO A 16 -4.69 -10.44 2.63
N ASN A 17 -5.40 -10.70 1.53
CA ASN A 17 -6.59 -9.90 1.16
C ASN A 17 -7.71 -9.95 2.21
N ALA A 18 -7.84 -11.05 2.96
CA ALA A 18 -8.84 -11.18 4.03
C ALA A 18 -8.53 -10.29 5.26
N ALA A 19 -7.25 -9.97 5.48
CA ALA A 19 -6.80 -9.14 6.60
C ALA A 19 -6.73 -7.65 6.25
N LYS A 20 -7.05 -7.27 5.00
CA LYS A 20 -7.00 -5.87 4.57
C LYS A 20 -8.23 -5.10 5.06
N PRO A 21 -8.04 -3.94 5.70
CA PRO A 21 -9.13 -3.06 6.06
C PRO A 21 -9.81 -2.51 4.80
N ARG A 22 -11.13 -2.35 4.90
CA ARG A 22 -11.95 -1.70 3.88
C ARG A 22 -12.67 -0.52 4.52
N PRO A 23 -12.54 0.71 4.01
CA PRO A 23 -11.89 1.09 2.74
C PRO A 23 -10.37 1.26 2.88
N VAL A 24 -9.61 0.86 1.85
CA VAL A 24 -8.13 0.82 1.92
C VAL A 24 -7.49 2.21 1.87
N ILE A 25 -8.01 3.13 1.05
CA ILE A 25 -7.39 4.46 0.86
C ILE A 25 -7.39 5.27 2.17
N PRO A 26 -8.52 5.45 2.90
CA PRO A 26 -8.52 6.14 4.19
C PRO A 26 -7.53 5.52 5.18
N TYR A 27 -7.48 4.19 5.26
CA TYR A 27 -6.52 3.50 6.11
C TYR A 27 -5.06 3.82 5.76
N LEU A 28 -4.71 3.82 4.47
CA LEU A 28 -3.34 4.14 4.04
C LEU A 28 -2.96 5.59 4.38
N ARG A 29 -3.93 6.51 4.27
CA ARG A 29 -3.73 7.93 4.64
C ARG A 29 -3.47 8.08 6.14
N GLU A 30 -4.26 7.41 6.97
CA GLU A 30 -4.15 7.49 8.43
C GLU A 30 -2.89 6.78 8.96
N GLN A 31 -2.59 5.59 8.45
CA GLN A 31 -1.49 4.76 8.99
C GLN A 31 -0.10 5.14 8.47
N PHE A 32 -0.02 5.67 7.25
CA PHE A 32 1.26 5.98 6.60
C PHE A 32 1.42 7.48 6.31
N GLY A 33 0.45 8.32 6.67
CA GLY A 33 0.49 9.77 6.45
C GLY A 33 0.40 10.17 4.97
N LEU A 34 -0.20 9.32 4.13
CA LEU A 34 -0.25 9.55 2.69
C LEU A 34 -1.35 10.55 2.30
N SER A 35 -1.12 11.28 1.21
CA SER A 35 -2.19 11.87 0.42
C SER A 35 -2.99 10.79 -0.33
N ALA A 36 -4.16 11.16 -0.87
CA ALA A 36 -4.95 10.24 -1.70
C ALA A 36 -4.19 9.78 -2.95
N VAL A 37 -3.41 10.68 -3.57
CA VAL A 37 -2.59 10.37 -4.76
C VAL A 37 -1.48 9.38 -4.39
N GLU A 38 -0.80 9.58 -3.26
CA GLU A 38 0.22 8.67 -2.77
C GLU A 38 -0.33 7.31 -2.38
N ALA A 39 -1.54 7.25 -1.82
CA ALA A 39 -2.22 5.98 -1.52
C ALA A 39 -2.50 5.19 -2.80
N VAL A 40 -2.95 5.85 -3.87
CA VAL A 40 -3.13 5.20 -5.19
C VAL A 40 -1.79 4.72 -5.75
N ARG A 41 -0.73 5.53 -5.64
CA ARG A 41 0.64 5.11 -6.04
C ARG A 41 1.11 3.89 -5.26
N ALA A 42 0.86 3.83 -3.95
CA ALA A 42 1.20 2.68 -3.12
C ALA A 42 0.46 1.41 -3.55
N ILE A 43 -0.81 1.53 -3.97
CA ILE A 43 -1.59 0.40 -4.50
C ILE A 43 -0.95 -0.11 -5.81
N THR A 44 -0.62 0.79 -6.74
CA THR A 44 0.06 0.43 -8.00
C THR A 44 1.40 -0.28 -7.74
N GLU A 45 2.23 0.28 -6.86
CA GLU A 45 3.52 -0.32 -6.48
C GLU A 45 3.34 -1.69 -5.82
N SER A 46 2.29 -1.87 -5.00
CA SER A 46 2.00 -3.17 -4.37
C SER A 46 1.68 -4.26 -5.40
N ASN A 47 1.01 -3.90 -6.49
CA ASN A 47 0.72 -4.82 -7.59
C ASN A 47 2.00 -5.20 -8.33
N LEU A 48 2.91 -4.25 -8.56
CA LEU A 48 4.23 -4.51 -9.17
C LEU A 48 5.09 -5.42 -8.30
N ILE A 49 5.09 -5.23 -6.97
CA ILE A 49 5.80 -6.11 -6.02
C ILE A 49 5.28 -7.54 -6.14
N ARG A 50 3.95 -7.73 -6.17
CA ARG A 50 3.32 -9.04 -6.33
C ARG A 50 3.68 -9.70 -7.66
N ALA A 51 3.64 -8.94 -8.75
CA ALA A 51 3.96 -9.44 -10.08
C ALA A 51 5.42 -9.90 -10.21
N ARG A 52 6.35 -9.23 -9.52
CA ARG A 52 7.78 -9.60 -9.52
C ARG A 52 8.11 -10.79 -8.61
N ALA A 53 7.23 -11.11 -7.67
CA ALA A 53 7.40 -12.22 -6.73
C ALA A 53 6.80 -13.55 -7.23
N GLN A 54 6.22 -13.54 -8.44
CA GLN A 54 5.74 -14.73 -9.15
C GLN A 54 6.84 -15.36 -10.00
#